data_AF-A0A2R6PNE2-F1
#
_entry.id   AF-A0A2R6PNE2-F1
#
_cell.length_a   1.000
_cell.length_b   1.000
_cell.length_c   1.000
_cell.angle_alpha   90.00
_cell.angle_beta   90.00
_cell.angle_gamma   90.00
#
_symmetry.space_group_name_H-M   'P 1'
#
loop_
_entity.id
_entity.type
_entity.pdbx_description
1 polymer ?
#
loop_
_entity_poly.entity_id
_entity_poly.type
_entity_poly.pdbx_seq_one_letter_code
_entity_poly.pdbx_strand_id
1 'polypeptide(L)'
;MFQHQFLLPARRTRCYSQSLAGIAPNVAQQSTAPVPMRYAYYVRRNTRGSIPVYTELRNTKHMTLIRNVEGDLSVSPWPAPPPRPG
;
A
#
# COMPACT_ATOMS: atom_id res chain seq x y z
N MET A 1 25.56 -1.03 -39.52
CA MET A 1 24.30 -1.74 -39.22
C MET A 1 24.58 -2.69 -38.07
N PHE A 2 24.41 -2.25 -36.82
CA PHE A 2 24.63 -3.07 -35.63
C PHE A 2 23.39 -3.00 -34.74
N GLN A 3 22.66 -4.11 -34.71
CA GLN A 3 21.54 -4.37 -33.82
C GLN A 3 22.11 -4.72 -32.43
N HIS A 4 21.99 -3.82 -31.45
CA HIS A 4 22.18 -4.19 -30.05
C HIS A 4 20.83 -4.54 -29.45
N GLN A 5 20.55 -5.84 -29.37
CA GLN A 5 19.46 -6.35 -28.55
C GLN A 5 19.80 -6.08 -27.08
N PHE A 6 19.13 -5.09 -26.49
CA PHE A 6 19.14 -4.91 -25.04
C PHE A 6 18.22 -5.97 -24.42
N LEU A 7 18.82 -7.07 -23.96
CA LEU A 7 18.18 -7.97 -23.00
C LEU A 7 17.86 -7.15 -21.74
N LEU A 8 16.60 -6.79 -21.58
CA LEU A 8 16.08 -6.22 -20.35
C LEU A 8 16.23 -7.27 -19.24
N PRO A 9 16.89 -6.98 -18.11
CA PRO A 9 16.84 -7.87 -16.97
C PRO A 9 15.39 -7.93 -16.51
N ALA A 10 14.83 -9.13 -16.42
CA ALA A 10 13.52 -9.41 -15.85
C ALA A 10 13.49 -8.88 -14.40
N ARG A 11 13.07 -7.62 -14.24
CA ARG A 11 12.88 -7.02 -12.92
C ARG A 11 11.70 -7.74 -12.28
N ARG A 12 12.00 -8.57 -11.28
CA ARG A 12 11.03 -9.11 -10.33
C ARG A 12 10.23 -7.93 -9.76
N THR A 13 9.06 -7.68 -10.34
CA THR A 13 8.08 -6.77 -9.78
C THR A 13 7.55 -7.46 -8.54
N ARG A 14 7.92 -6.99 -7.35
CA ARG A 14 7.22 -7.39 -6.13
C ARG A 14 5.82 -6.80 -6.22
N CYS A 15 4.89 -7.56 -6.78
CA CYS A 15 3.47 -7.31 -6.64
C CYS A 15 3.13 -7.52 -5.16
N TYR A 16 2.94 -6.45 -4.40
CA TYR A 16 2.18 -6.52 -3.16
C TYR A 16 0.69 -6.60 -3.53
N SER A 17 0.27 -7.73 -4.09
CA SER A 17 -1.10 -8.19 -3.90
C SER A 17 -1.09 -8.98 -2.61
N GLN A 18 -1.92 -8.59 -1.64
CA GLN A 18 -2.19 -9.44 -0.49
C GLN A 18 -2.98 -10.67 -0.98
N SER A 19 -2.29 -11.70 -1.47
CA SER A 19 -2.88 -13.03 -1.52
C SER A 19 -2.60 -13.67 -0.17
N LEU A 20 -3.56 -13.58 0.75
CA LEU A 20 -3.65 -14.54 1.84
C LEU A 20 -3.90 -15.91 1.19
N ALA A 21 -2.82 -16.66 0.97
CA ALA A 21 -2.90 -18.06 0.61
C ALA A 21 -3.47 -18.79 1.83
N GLY A 22 -4.76 -19.09 1.77
CA GLY A 22 -5.45 -19.88 2.77
C GLY A 22 -4.84 -21.28 2.84
N ILE A 23 -4.34 -21.63 4.01
CA ILE A 23 -4.27 -23.03 4.43
C ILE A 23 -5.70 -23.39 4.82
N ALA A 24 -6.37 -24.20 4.02
CA ALA A 24 -7.61 -24.84 4.45
C ALA A 24 -7.26 -25.84 5.57
N PRO A 25 -8.05 -25.85 6.66
CA PRO A 25 -9.19 -26.74 6.64
C PRO A 25 -10.50 -26.06 7.08
N ASN A 26 -11.53 -26.36 6.30
CA ASN A 26 -12.96 -26.35 6.61
C ASN A 26 -13.41 -25.57 7.86
N VAL A 27 -13.64 -24.26 7.70
CA VAL A 27 -14.54 -23.51 8.57
C VAL A 27 -15.50 -22.79 7.64
N ALA A 28 -16.81 -22.99 7.86
CA ALA A 28 -17.89 -22.52 7.01
C ALA A 28 -17.63 -21.11 6.48
N GLN A 29 -17.66 -20.96 5.14
CA GLN A 29 -17.64 -19.66 4.47
C GLN A 29 -18.91 -18.89 4.84
N GLN A 30 -18.86 -18.14 5.93
CA GLN A 30 -19.69 -16.96 6.07
C GLN A 30 -19.23 -15.99 4.99
N SER A 31 -19.97 -15.93 3.89
CA SER A 31 -19.83 -14.91 2.87
C SER A 31 -20.24 -13.56 3.47
N THR A 32 -19.36 -12.95 4.25
CA THR A 32 -19.48 -11.52 4.57
C THR A 32 -19.29 -10.79 3.25
N ALA A 33 -20.38 -10.18 2.75
CA ALA A 33 -20.29 -9.26 1.63
C ALA A 33 -19.17 -8.24 1.93
N PRO A 34 -18.32 -7.90 0.94
CA PRO A 34 -17.25 -6.94 1.16
C PRO A 34 -17.87 -5.63 1.64
N VAL A 35 -17.63 -5.30 2.91
CA VAL A 35 -18.02 -3.99 3.44
C VAL A 35 -17.23 -2.97 2.64
N PRO A 36 -17.87 -2.00 1.96
CA PRO A 36 -17.17 -0.97 1.22
C PRO A 36 -16.39 -0.12 2.22
N MET A 37 -15.12 -0.46 2.42
CA MET A 37 -14.23 0.26 3.31
C MET A 37 -13.87 1.58 2.63
N ARG A 38 -14.50 2.66 3.11
CA ARG A 38 -14.18 4.02 2.68
C ARG A 38 -12.96 4.49 3.46
N TYR A 39 -11.80 4.52 2.81
CA TYR A 39 -10.60 5.13 3.37
C TYR A 39 -10.71 6.65 3.31
N ALA A 40 -10.20 7.34 4.33
CA ALA A 40 -10.16 8.80 4.37
C ALA A 40 -9.16 9.39 3.36
N TYR A 41 -8.20 8.58 2.91
CA TYR A 41 -7.22 8.95 1.92
C TYR A 41 -7.04 7.87 0.86
N TYR A 42 -6.58 8.29 -0.30
CA TYR A 42 -6.25 7.46 -1.45
C TYR A 42 -4.85 7.83 -1.95
N VAL A 43 -4.01 6.82 -2.21
CA VAL A 43 -2.66 7.04 -2.75
C VAL A 43 -2.63 6.60 -4.21
N ARG A 44 -2.51 7.56 -5.12
CA ARG A 44 -2.46 7.27 -6.56
C ARG A 44 -1.09 6.73 -6.96
N ARG A 45 -1.07 5.72 -7.83
CA ARG A 45 0.16 5.26 -8.49
C ARG A 45 0.77 6.37 -9.34
N ASN A 46 2.09 6.33 -9.53
CA ASN A 46 2.77 7.25 -10.44
C ASN A 46 2.54 6.87 -11.91
N THR A 47 3.07 7.66 -12.85
CA THR A 47 2.95 7.44 -14.30
C THR A 47 3.57 6.11 -14.77
N ARG A 48 4.46 5.51 -13.97
CA ARG A 48 5.06 4.19 -14.22
C ARG A 48 4.28 3.05 -13.56
N GLY A 49 3.13 3.35 -12.94
CA GLY A 49 2.27 2.37 -12.28
C GLY A 49 2.79 1.86 -10.94
N SER A 50 3.85 2.43 -10.36
CA SER A 50 4.36 2.03 -9.04
C SER A 50 3.79 2.90 -7.92
N ILE A 51 3.84 2.38 -6.68
CA ILE A 51 3.45 3.13 -5.50
C ILE A 51 4.50 4.23 -5.25
N PRO A 52 4.09 5.49 -5.05
CA PRO A 52 5.00 6.64 -4.97
C PRO A 52 5.61 6.80 -3.56
N VAL A 53 6.35 5.78 -3.11
CA VAL A 53 7.11 5.79 -1.85
C VAL A 53 8.59 5.95 -2.19
N TYR A 54 9.24 6.91 -1.55
CA TYR A 54 10.63 7.29 -1.81
C TYR A 54 11.40 7.40 -0.50
N THR A 55 12.71 7.16 -0.56
CA THR A 55 13.62 7.46 0.55
C THR A 55 14.35 8.75 0.23
N GLU A 56 14.25 9.75 1.11
CA GLU A 56 15.06 10.96 1.07
C GLU A 56 16.16 10.85 2.12
N LEU A 57 17.38 11.25 1.75
CA LEU A 57 18.49 11.41 2.68
C LEU A 57 18.69 12.91 2.92
N ARG A 58 18.52 13.35 4.16
CA ARG A 58 18.80 14.74 4.56
C ARG A 58 19.86 14.74 5.64
N ASN A 59 21.01 15.36 5.36
CA ASN A 59 22.25 15.14 6.11
C ASN A 59 22.58 13.64 6.18
N THR A 60 22.36 13.02 7.33
CA THR A 60 22.64 11.61 7.64
C THR A 60 21.36 10.85 8.01
N LYS A 61 20.20 11.52 7.92
CA LYS A 61 18.91 10.95 8.30
C LYS A 61 18.16 10.44 7.07
N HIS A 62 17.78 9.18 7.12
CA HIS A 62 16.86 8.59 6.16
C HIS A 62 15.43 8.96 6.53
N MET A 63 14.69 9.48 5.55
CA MET A 63 13.28 9.83 5.67
C MET A 63 12.50 9.08 4.58
N THR A 64 11.31 8.59 4.92
CA THR A 64 10.41 8.01 3.93
C THR A 64 9.41 9.08 3.51
N LEU A 65 9.31 9.35 2.22
CA LEU A 65 8.35 10.28 1.62
C LEU A 65 7.32 9.49 0.81
N ILE A 66 6.05 9.68 1.16
CA ILE A 66 4.91 9.14 0.41
C ILE A 66 4.27 10.30 -0.36
N ARG A 67 4.14 10.16 -1.68
CA ARG A 67 3.57 11.20 -2.56
C ARG A 67 2.20 10.78 -3.13
N ASN A 68 1.57 11.70 -3.87
CA ASN A 68 0.29 11.50 -4.56
C ASN A 68 -0.84 11.01 -3.63
N VAL A 69 -0.88 11.53 -2.40
CA VAL A 69 -1.97 11.24 -1.47
C VAL A 69 -3.07 12.28 -1.66
N GLU A 70 -4.29 11.79 -1.78
CA GLU A 70 -5.52 12.57 -1.90
C GLU A 70 -6.44 12.23 -0.73
N GLY A 71 -7.25 13.18 -0.27
CA GLY A 71 -8.10 13.02 0.91
C GLY A 71 -7.45 13.56 2.19
N ASP A 72 -8.03 13.21 3.33
CA ASP A 72 -7.65 13.75 4.63
C ASP A 72 -6.60 12.88 5.32
N LEU A 73 -5.44 13.48 5.61
CA LEU A 73 -4.32 12.85 6.32
C LEU A 73 -4.43 12.99 7.84
N SER A 74 -5.28 13.90 8.30
CA SER A 74 -5.46 14.19 9.73
C SER A 74 -6.49 13.30 10.40
N VAL A 75 -7.24 12.50 9.62
CA VAL A 75 -8.17 11.50 10.16
C VAL A 75 -7.39 10.47 10.95
N SER A 76 -7.60 10.47 12.27
CA SER A 76 -7.29 9.33 13.11
C SER A 76 -8.33 8.24 12.84
N PRO A 77 -7.94 7.09 12.28
CA PRO A 77 -8.87 5.96 12.15
C PRO A 77 -9.16 5.30 13.51
N TRP A 78 -8.43 5.68 14.56
CA TRP A 78 -8.68 5.19 15.91
C TRP A 78 -9.89 5.92 16.52
N PRO A 79 -10.96 5.19 16.89
CA PRO A 79 -12.03 5.77 17.70
C PRO A 79 -11.42 6.32 19.00
N ALA A 80 -11.92 7.46 19.45
CA ALA A 80 -11.50 8.05 20.72
C ALA A 80 -11.56 6.99 21.84
N PRO A 81 -10.55 6.93 22.72
CA PRO A 81 -10.59 5.99 23.83
C PRO A 81 -11.86 6.21 24.66
N PRO A 82 -12.48 5.14 25.20
CA PRO A 82 -13.69 5.28 26.01
C PRO A 82 -13.42 6.21 27.22
N PRO A 83 -14.43 6.96 27.68
CA PRO A 83 -14.29 7.80 28.87
C PRO A 83 -13.89 6.93 30.07
N ARG A 84 -12.88 7.37 30.84
CA ARG A 84 -12.51 6.69 32.08
C ARG A 84 -13.67 6.81 33.08
N PRO A 85 -14.07 5.72 33.76
CA PRO A 85 -14.97 5.83 34.91
C PRO A 85 -14.26 6.63 36.01
N GLY A 86 -14.99 7.58 36.61
CA GLY A 86 -14.55 8.38 37.75
C GLY A 86 -14.81 7.71 39.09
#